data_AF-A0AAV5B090-F1
#
_entry.id   AF-A0AAV5B090-F1
#
_cell.length_a   1.000
_cell.length_b   1.000
_cell.length_c   1.000
_cell.angle_alpha   90.00
_cell.angle_beta   90.00
_cell.angle_gamma   90.00
#
_symmetry.space_group_name_H-M   'P 1'
#
loop_
_entity.id
_entity.type
_entity.pdbx_description
1 polymer ?
#
loop_
_entity_poly.entity_id
_entity_poly.type
_entity_poly.pdbx_seq_one_letter_code
_entity_poly.pdbx_strand_id
1 'polypeptide(L)'
;MPAFQLNEQSISLGQLFGNEGDVLTNNIINACSIEESIALFSSFIIQKIKDVPAKYQLIEKVIHSDAISRDFSAKNLALSERQFERNFKDYTGFSLQKYTKIKRFEQVFGYLQHTKNKENLTEIAYRFGYYDQAHFNHDFKEFTGRSPKDFIMFM
;
A
#
# COMPACT_ATOMS: atom_id res chain seq x y z
N MET A 1 9.69 -15.10 8.63
CA MET A 1 9.81 -14.90 7.17
C MET A 1 9.91 -13.41 6.90
N PRO A 2 10.91 -12.91 6.16
CA PRO A 2 10.96 -11.51 5.70
C PRO A 2 9.75 -11.12 4.87
N ALA A 3 9.24 -9.90 5.03
CA ALA A 3 8.03 -9.43 4.34
C ALA A 3 8.13 -9.53 2.81
N PHE A 4 9.30 -9.28 2.23
CA PHE A 4 9.49 -9.34 0.77
C PHE A 4 9.28 -10.74 0.18
N GLN A 5 9.38 -11.81 0.98
CA GLN A 5 9.15 -13.18 0.52
C GLN A 5 7.65 -13.49 0.31
N LEU A 6 6.77 -12.66 0.88
CA LEU A 6 5.32 -12.75 0.69
C LEU A 6 4.83 -12.13 -0.62
N ASN A 7 5.65 -11.28 -1.23
CA ASN A 7 5.22 -10.54 -2.40
C ASN A 7 4.91 -11.47 -3.56
N GLU A 8 3.74 -11.28 -4.18
CA GLU A 8 3.31 -12.00 -5.38
C GLU A 8 3.21 -13.53 -5.16
N GLN A 9 3.12 -13.97 -3.90
CA GLN A 9 2.91 -15.37 -3.55
C GLN A 9 1.51 -15.61 -2.98
N SER A 10 0.89 -16.73 -3.36
CA SER A 10 -0.32 -17.23 -2.72
C SER A 10 0.08 -18.22 -1.62
N ILE A 11 0.13 -17.75 -0.38
CA ILE A 11 0.51 -18.54 0.80
C ILE A 11 -0.73 -18.75 1.67
N SER A 12 -0.92 -19.98 2.18
CA SER A 12 -2.05 -20.26 3.07
C SER A 12 -1.84 -19.65 4.47
N LEU A 13 -2.94 -19.34 5.17
CA LEU A 13 -2.84 -18.84 6.55
C LEU A 13 -2.21 -19.88 7.48
N GLY A 14 -2.43 -21.17 7.25
CA GLY A 14 -1.75 -22.25 7.98
C GLY A 14 -0.24 -22.24 7.82
N GLN A 15 0.27 -21.98 6.62
CA GLN A 15 1.71 -21.83 6.38
C GLN A 15 2.30 -20.61 7.10
N LEU A 16 1.51 -19.55 7.24
CA LEU A 16 1.93 -18.28 7.88
C LEU A 16 1.87 -18.30 9.40
N PHE A 17 0.77 -18.84 9.95
CA PHE A 17 0.41 -18.72 11.35
C PHE A 17 0.23 -20.08 12.05
N GLY A 18 0.57 -21.18 11.36
CA GLY A 18 0.41 -22.54 11.88
C GLY A 18 -1.05 -22.90 12.13
N ASN A 19 -1.30 -23.71 13.16
CA ASN A 19 -2.64 -24.20 13.50
C ASN A 19 -3.67 -23.08 13.70
N GLU A 20 -3.27 -21.93 14.25
CA GLU A 20 -4.18 -20.80 14.40
C GLU A 20 -4.65 -20.23 13.05
N GLY A 21 -3.78 -20.26 12.03
CA GLY A 21 -4.12 -19.86 10.68
C GLY A 21 -5.07 -20.84 9.98
N ASP A 22 -4.91 -22.14 10.24
CA ASP A 22 -5.84 -23.17 9.75
C ASP A 22 -7.23 -23.03 10.39
N VAL A 23 -7.27 -22.79 11.70
CA VAL A 23 -8.52 -22.49 12.42
C VAL A 23 -9.19 -21.24 11.86
N LEU A 24 -8.44 -20.15 11.64
CA LEU A 24 -8.98 -18.95 11.04
C LEU A 24 -9.53 -19.20 9.63
N THR A 25 -8.82 -19.99 8.81
CA THR A 25 -9.27 -20.35 7.46
C THR A 25 -10.62 -21.04 7.50
N ASN A 26 -10.79 -22.04 8.39
CA ASN A 26 -12.07 -22.72 8.56
C ASN A 26 -13.18 -21.76 9.03
N ASN A 27 -12.89 -20.84 9.94
CA ASN A 27 -13.88 -19.87 10.42
C ASN A 27 -14.32 -18.91 9.30
N ILE A 28 -13.38 -18.43 8.47
CA ILE A 28 -13.68 -17.57 7.32
C ILE A 28 -14.52 -18.31 6.28
N ILE A 29 -14.18 -19.55 5.94
CA ILE A 29 -14.93 -20.35 4.96
C ILE A 29 -16.38 -20.60 5.42
N ASN A 30 -16.60 -20.72 6.73
CA ASN A 30 -17.91 -20.97 7.32
C ASN A 30 -18.65 -19.70 7.77
N ALA A 31 -18.11 -18.51 7.48
CA ALA A 31 -18.77 -17.25 7.82
C ALA A 31 -20.07 -17.08 7.02
N CYS A 32 -21.10 -16.52 7.66
CA CYS A 32 -22.40 -16.28 7.04
C CYS A 32 -22.40 -15.08 6.09
N SER A 33 -21.38 -14.22 6.17
CA SER A 33 -21.24 -13.04 5.30
C SER A 33 -19.79 -12.62 5.07
N ILE A 34 -19.59 -11.73 4.09
CA ILE A 34 -18.28 -11.16 3.81
C ILE A 34 -17.82 -10.21 4.92
N GLU A 35 -18.75 -9.49 5.55
CA GLU A 35 -18.48 -8.61 6.69
C GLU A 35 -17.98 -9.42 7.89
N GLU A 36 -18.59 -10.59 8.16
CA GLU A 36 -18.11 -11.51 9.19
C GLU A 36 -16.72 -12.05 8.86
N SER A 37 -16.49 -12.45 7.60
CA SER A 37 -15.17 -12.90 7.13
C SER A 37 -14.09 -11.84 7.36
N ILE A 38 -14.39 -10.58 7.00
CA ILE A 38 -13.49 -9.44 7.20
C ILE A 38 -13.23 -9.22 8.69
N ALA A 39 -14.26 -9.29 9.54
CA ALA A 39 -14.13 -9.09 10.98
C ALA A 39 -13.26 -10.18 11.65
N LEU A 40 -13.47 -11.45 11.28
CA LEU A 40 -12.68 -12.58 11.76
C LEU A 40 -11.20 -12.41 11.38
N PHE A 41 -10.94 -12.11 10.11
CA PHE A 41 -9.57 -11.89 9.65
C PHE A 41 -8.92 -10.69 10.34
N SER A 42 -9.63 -9.55 10.41
CA SER A 42 -9.11 -8.31 10.99
C SER A 42 -8.78 -8.46 12.47
N SER A 43 -9.68 -9.08 13.25
CA SER A 43 -9.45 -9.30 14.68
C SER A 43 -8.25 -10.20 14.94
N PHE A 44 -8.08 -11.26 14.13
CA PHE A 44 -6.91 -12.13 14.21
C PHE A 44 -5.61 -11.36 13.92
N ILE A 45 -5.56 -10.60 12.83
CA ILE A 45 -4.36 -9.85 12.46
C ILE A 45 -4.01 -8.82 13.53
N ILE A 46 -4.99 -8.09 14.08
CA ILE A 46 -4.78 -7.11 15.15
C ILE A 46 -4.10 -7.76 16.37
N GLN A 47 -4.51 -8.98 16.74
CA GLN A 47 -3.88 -9.71 17.86
C GLN A 47 -2.43 -10.14 17.57
N LYS A 48 -2.02 -10.22 16.31
CA LYS A 48 -0.65 -10.57 15.89
C LYS A 48 0.26 -9.36 15.68
N ILE A 49 -0.29 -8.13 15.73
CA ILE A 49 0.51 -6.91 15.67
C ILE A 49 1.42 -6.86 16.91
N LYS A 50 2.71 -6.70 16.69
CA LYS A 50 3.72 -6.50 17.73
C LYS A 50 4.27 -5.08 17.64
N ASP A 51 4.89 -4.62 18.71
CA ASP A 51 5.60 -3.35 18.72
C ASP A 51 6.63 -3.27 17.58
N VAL A 52 6.70 -2.08 16.98
CA VAL A 52 7.65 -1.79 15.91
C VAL A 52 9.06 -1.76 16.50
N PRO A 53 9.99 -2.62 16.02
CA PRO A 53 11.38 -2.56 16.45
C PRO A 53 11.98 -1.16 16.26
N ALA A 54 12.83 -0.71 17.20
CA ALA A 54 13.43 0.63 17.17
C ALA A 54 14.06 1.00 15.81
N LYS A 55 14.70 0.04 15.13
CA LYS A 55 15.30 0.22 13.80
C LYS A 55 14.29 0.59 12.69
N TYR A 56 13.00 0.36 12.88
CA TYR A 56 11.93 0.59 11.91
C TYR A 56 10.98 1.73 12.32
N GLN A 57 11.09 2.29 13.53
CA GLN A 57 10.24 3.40 13.98
C GLN A 57 10.25 4.60 13.02
N LEU A 58 11.41 4.86 12.42
CA LEU A 58 11.54 5.94 11.45
C LEU A 58 10.75 5.65 10.16
N ILE A 59 10.79 4.40 9.70
CA ILE A 59 10.04 3.94 8.51
C ILE A 59 8.54 3.95 8.81
N GLU A 60 8.14 3.56 10.01
CA GLU A 60 6.76 3.59 10.46
C GLU A 60 6.20 5.03 10.45
N LYS A 61 6.97 6.02 10.94
CA LYS A 61 6.63 7.44 10.79
C LYS A 61 6.46 7.88 9.34
N VAL A 62 7.30 7.39 8.42
CA VAL A 62 7.18 7.68 6.98
C VAL A 62 5.86 7.14 6.42
N ILE A 63 5.54 5.89 6.72
CA ILE A 63 4.34 5.18 6.27
C ILE A 63 3.06 5.87 6.72
N HIS A 64 3.07 6.41 7.96
CA HIS A 64 1.93 7.13 8.53
C HIS A 64 1.87 8.61 8.16
N SER A 65 2.87 9.14 7.46
CA SER A 65 2.85 10.52 6.99
C SER A 65 2.10 10.64 5.64
N ASP A 66 1.27 11.67 5.50
CA ASP A 66 0.62 12.01 4.22
C ASP A 66 1.56 12.65 3.21
N ALA A 67 2.75 13.08 3.67
CA ALA A 67 3.73 13.84 2.91
C ALA A 67 4.57 12.93 2.01
N ILE A 68 3.96 12.33 0.99
CA ILE A 68 4.69 11.60 -0.04
C ILE A 68 5.03 12.57 -1.17
N SER A 69 5.77 13.60 -0.78
CA SER A 69 6.51 14.39 -1.75
C SER A 69 7.75 13.59 -2.17
N ARG A 70 8.20 13.81 -3.40
CA ARG A 70 9.43 13.24 -4.00
C ARG A 70 10.71 13.46 -3.15
N ASP A 71 10.60 14.14 -2.02
CA ASP A 71 11.68 14.57 -1.15
C ASP A 71 11.89 13.70 0.10
N PHE A 72 11.27 12.51 0.19
CA PHE A 72 11.70 11.47 1.14
C PHE A 72 13.09 10.88 0.82
N SER A 73 13.94 11.66 0.15
CA SER A 73 15.38 11.46 0.15
C SER A 73 15.83 11.39 1.61
N ALA A 74 16.72 10.45 1.91
CA ALA A 74 17.20 10.12 3.26
C ALA A 74 17.85 11.29 4.05
N LYS A 75 17.81 12.52 3.52
CA LYS A 75 18.37 13.74 4.10
C LYS A 75 17.78 14.10 5.47
N ASN A 76 16.55 13.68 5.78
CA ASN A 76 15.92 13.96 7.08
C ASN A 76 16.20 12.88 8.15
N LEU A 77 17.06 11.91 7.85
CA LEU A 77 17.23 10.70 8.66
C LEU A 77 18.71 10.50 8.99
N ALA A 78 19.02 10.07 10.21
CA ALA A 78 20.40 9.76 10.64
C ALA A 78 20.98 8.48 9.98
N LEU A 79 20.44 8.06 8.84
CA LEU A 79 20.81 6.88 8.08
C LEU A 79 21.27 7.29 6.70
N SER A 80 22.24 6.55 6.14
CA SER A 80 22.51 6.65 4.71
C SER A 80 21.29 6.19 3.91
N GLU A 81 21.12 6.73 2.71
CA GLU A 81 20.05 6.35 1.77
C GLU A 81 19.97 4.84 1.56
N ARG A 82 21.11 4.20 1.31
CA ARG A 82 21.20 2.74 1.14
C ARG A 82 20.74 1.96 2.39
N GLN A 83 21.04 2.47 3.59
CA GLN A 83 20.62 1.81 4.84
C GLN A 83 19.11 1.97 5.05
N PHE A 84 18.57 3.15 4.75
CA PHE A 84 17.15 3.41 4.80
C PHE A 84 16.38 2.53 3.82
N GLU A 85 16.78 2.50 2.55
CA GLU A 85 16.13 1.67 1.52
C GLU A 85 16.11 0.18 1.88
N ARG A 86 17.24 -0.35 2.40
CA ARG A 86 17.30 -1.75 2.83
C ARG A 86 16.34 -2.01 3.99
N ASN A 87 16.39 -1.19 5.03
CA ASN A 87 15.50 -1.33 6.18
C ASN A 87 14.01 -1.18 5.76
N PHE A 88 13.73 -0.27 4.83
CA PHE A 88 12.39 -0.04 4.30
C PHE A 88 11.86 -1.29 3.59
N LYS A 89 12.67 -1.89 2.72
CA LYS A 89 12.33 -3.14 2.02
C LYS A 89 12.19 -4.32 2.97
N ASP A 90 13.07 -4.43 3.96
CA ASP A 90 13.01 -5.50 4.96
C ASP A 90 11.75 -5.41 5.82
N TYR A 91 11.32 -4.19 6.16
CA TYR A 91 10.14 -3.96 7.00
C TYR A 91 8.82 -4.04 6.22
N THR A 92 8.74 -3.36 5.08
CA THR A 92 7.49 -3.23 4.30
C THR A 92 7.32 -4.31 3.24
N GLY A 93 8.39 -4.99 2.86
CA GLY A 93 8.43 -5.87 1.69
C GLY A 93 8.61 -5.12 0.35
N PHE A 94 8.44 -3.80 0.30
CA PHE A 94 8.49 -3.01 -0.94
C PHE A 94 9.73 -2.10 -0.99
N SER A 95 10.18 -1.74 -2.19
CA SER A 95 11.10 -0.61 -2.31
C SER A 95 10.38 0.68 -1.93
N LEU A 96 11.12 1.68 -1.44
CA LEU A 96 10.57 3.01 -1.17
C LEU A 96 9.86 3.57 -2.41
N GLN A 97 10.47 3.45 -3.58
CA GLN A 97 9.89 3.89 -4.85
C GLN A 97 8.54 3.23 -5.16
N LYS A 98 8.43 1.90 -5.00
CA LYS A 98 7.17 1.16 -5.22
C LYS A 98 6.11 1.60 -4.21
N TYR A 99 6.49 1.78 -2.95
CA TYR A 99 5.59 2.27 -1.92
C TYR A 99 5.08 3.69 -2.18
N THR A 100 5.98 4.62 -2.55
CA THR A 100 5.61 5.99 -2.96
C THR A 100 4.63 5.98 -4.13
N LYS A 101 4.85 5.11 -5.12
CA LYS A 101 3.95 4.95 -6.26
C LYS A 101 2.56 4.43 -5.83
N ILE A 102 2.50 3.43 -4.94
CA ILE A 102 1.24 2.92 -4.37
C ILE A 102 0.47 4.03 -3.64
N LYS A 103 1.13 4.75 -2.73
CA LYS A 103 0.46 5.79 -1.94
C LYS A 103 0.00 6.98 -2.76
N ARG A 104 0.80 7.40 -3.76
CA ARG A 104 0.37 8.42 -4.73
C ARG A 104 -0.87 7.95 -5.47
N PHE A 105 -0.91 6.69 -5.89
CA PHE A 105 -2.10 6.10 -6.51
C PHE A 105 -3.30 6.10 -5.56
N GLU A 106 -3.16 5.68 -4.29
CA GLU A 106 -4.25 5.72 -3.29
C GLU A 106 -4.83 7.13 -3.13
N GLN A 107 -3.97 8.15 -3.03
CA GLN A 107 -4.38 9.56 -2.92
C GLN A 107 -5.17 10.03 -4.15
N VAL A 108 -4.67 9.73 -5.35
CA VAL A 108 -5.36 10.10 -6.60
C VAL A 108 -6.66 9.34 -6.73
N PHE A 109 -6.67 8.05 -6.42
CA PHE A 109 -7.84 7.19 -6.49
C PHE A 109 -8.95 7.70 -5.58
N GLY A 110 -8.64 7.96 -4.31
CA GLY A 110 -9.59 8.57 -3.36
C GLY A 110 -10.09 9.94 -3.83
N TYR A 111 -9.20 10.78 -4.38
CA TYR A 111 -9.59 12.07 -4.94
C TYR A 111 -10.58 11.93 -6.11
N LEU A 112 -10.30 11.03 -7.05
CA LEU A 112 -11.15 10.80 -8.22
C LEU A 112 -12.53 10.26 -7.82
N GLN A 113 -12.65 9.48 -6.74
CA GLN A 113 -13.95 8.99 -6.28
C GLN A 113 -14.89 10.10 -5.80
N HIS A 114 -14.35 11.25 -5.37
CA HIS A 114 -15.12 12.38 -4.85
C HIS A 114 -15.23 13.54 -5.86
N THR A 115 -14.61 13.40 -7.03
CA THR A 115 -14.53 14.45 -8.04
C THR A 115 -15.55 14.22 -9.14
N LYS A 116 -16.22 15.28 -9.60
CA LYS A 116 -17.17 15.21 -10.72
C LYS A 116 -16.42 15.16 -12.07
N ASN A 117 -17.03 14.54 -13.08
CA ASN A 117 -16.51 14.19 -14.43
C ASN A 117 -15.94 15.31 -15.33
N LYS A 118 -15.30 16.36 -14.79
CA LYS A 118 -14.85 17.55 -15.54
C LYS A 118 -13.47 18.09 -15.17
N GLU A 119 -12.70 17.41 -14.32
CA GLU A 119 -11.37 17.89 -13.97
C GLU A 119 -10.30 17.58 -15.02
N ASN A 120 -9.35 18.51 -15.17
CA ASN A 120 -8.24 18.40 -16.08
C ASN A 120 -7.22 17.37 -15.54
N LEU A 121 -7.07 16.25 -16.24
CA LEU A 121 -6.14 15.18 -15.86
C LEU A 121 -4.67 15.64 -15.78
N THR A 122 -4.29 16.66 -16.54
CA THR A 122 -2.95 17.27 -16.44
C THR A 122 -2.79 18.00 -15.10
N GLU A 123 -3.79 18.75 -14.65
CA GLU A 123 -3.76 19.43 -13.34
C GLU A 123 -3.78 18.43 -12.19
N ILE A 124 -4.56 17.36 -12.30
CA ILE A 124 -4.54 16.24 -11.35
C ILE A 124 -3.14 15.63 -11.30
N ALA A 125 -2.53 15.34 -12.45
CA ALA A 125 -1.18 14.79 -12.50
C ALA A 125 -0.17 15.67 -11.73
N TYR A 126 -0.16 16.98 -12.00
CA TYR A 126 0.73 17.90 -11.30
C TYR A 126 0.42 18.02 -9.80
N ARG A 127 -0.87 18.08 -9.42
CA ARG A 127 -1.33 18.15 -8.02
C ARG A 127 -0.79 17.00 -7.20
N PHE A 128 -0.79 15.78 -7.75
CA PHE A 128 -0.32 14.58 -7.07
C PHE A 128 1.16 14.26 -7.35
N GLY A 129 1.91 15.21 -7.90
CA GLY A 129 3.36 15.14 -7.99
C GLY A 129 3.88 14.22 -9.11
N TYR A 130 3.04 13.86 -10.09
CA TYR A 130 3.50 13.29 -11.35
C TYR A 130 4.28 14.32 -12.16
N TYR A 131 5.15 13.81 -13.03
CA TYR A 131 5.96 14.65 -13.90
C TYR A 131 5.12 15.28 -15.02
N ASP A 132 4.21 14.48 -15.61
CA ASP A 132 3.27 14.88 -16.64
C ASP A 132 2.05 13.94 -16.64
N GLN A 133 1.09 14.20 -17.53
CA GLN A 133 -0.09 13.36 -17.68
C GLN A 133 0.23 11.94 -18.21
N ALA A 134 1.33 11.76 -18.97
CA ALA A 134 1.69 10.46 -19.54
C ALA A 134 2.19 9.50 -18.44
N HIS A 135 3.04 9.99 -17.54
CA HIS A 135 3.47 9.29 -16.33
C HIS A 135 2.27 8.94 -15.45
N PHE A 136 1.34 9.89 -15.23
CA PHE A 136 0.11 9.62 -14.49
C PHE A 136 -0.72 8.49 -15.13
N ASN A 137 -0.99 8.57 -16.44
CA ASN A 137 -1.77 7.56 -17.15
C ASN A 137 -1.13 6.16 -17.07
N HIS A 138 0.20 6.09 -17.19
CA HIS A 138 0.95 4.84 -17.11
C HIS A 138 0.80 4.19 -15.73
N ASP A 139 1.09 4.93 -14.66
CA ASP A 139 0.99 4.44 -13.28
C ASP A 139 -0.46 4.05 -12.93
N PHE A 140 -1.44 4.86 -13.31
CA PHE A 140 -2.84 4.58 -12.99
C PHE A 140 -3.36 3.32 -13.71
N LYS A 141 -2.92 3.12 -14.97
CA LYS A 141 -3.25 1.92 -15.74
C LYS A 141 -2.57 0.68 -15.19
N GLU A 142 -1.35 0.80 -14.67
CA GLU A 142 -0.66 -0.31 -14.01
C GLU A 142 -1.46 -0.83 -12.81
N PHE A 143 -2.07 0.05 -12.01
CA PHE A 143 -2.84 -0.35 -10.83
C PHE A 143 -4.28 -0.79 -11.12
N THR A 144 -4.97 -0.13 -12.06
CA THR A 144 -6.41 -0.37 -12.31
C THR A 144 -6.70 -1.18 -13.57
N GLY A 145 -5.71 -1.36 -14.43
CA GLY A 145 -5.89 -1.89 -15.79
C GLY A 145 -6.54 -0.89 -16.76
N ARG A 146 -6.96 0.30 -16.32
CA ARG A 146 -7.71 1.30 -17.12
C ARG A 146 -7.01 2.66 -17.08
N SER A 147 -7.24 3.49 -18.10
CA SER A 147 -6.77 4.88 -18.02
C SER A 147 -7.59 5.68 -17.01
N PRO A 148 -7.05 6.76 -16.41
CA PRO A 148 -7.83 7.64 -15.53
C PRO A 148 -9.11 8.16 -16.20
N LYS A 149 -9.03 8.50 -17.49
CA LYS A 149 -10.18 8.98 -18.28
C LYS A 149 -11.28 7.94 -18.38
N ASP A 150 -10.92 6.69 -18.69
CA ASP A 150 -11.89 5.61 -18.77
C ASP A 150 -12.49 5.33 -17.39
N PHE A 151 -11.66 5.33 -16.34
CA PHE A 151 -12.10 5.07 -14.97
C PHE A 151 -13.16 6.08 -14.50
N ILE A 152 -12.93 7.38 -14.71
CA ILE A 152 -13.87 8.45 -14.34
C ILE A 152 -15.18 8.35 -15.13
N MET A 153 -15.16 7.86 -16.37
CA MET A 153 -16.38 7.72 -17.19
C MET A 153 -17.33 6.63 -16.66
N PHE A 154 -16.81 5.65 -15.91
CA PHE A 154 -17.57 4.52 -15.37
C PHE A 154 -17.90 4.64 -13.88
N MET A 155 -17.50 5.74 -13.23
CA MET A 155 -17.90 6.09 -11.86
C MET A 155 -19.14 6.99 -11.86
#